data_AF-A0A8A2U7W6-F1
#
_entry.id   AF-A0A8A2U7W6-F1
#
_cell.length_a   1.000
_cell.length_b   1.000
_cell.length_c   1.000
_cell.angle_alpha   90.00
_cell.angle_beta   90.00
_cell.angle_gamma   90.00
#
_symmetry.space_group_name_H-M   'P 1'
#
loop_
_entity.id
_entity.type
_entity.pdbx_description
1 polymer ?
#
loop_
_entity_poly.entity_id
_entity_poly.type
_entity_poly.pdbx_seq_one_letter_code
_entity_poly.pdbx_strand_id
1 'polypeptide(L)'
;MLGRLIRENAYEGNMGEYDTMQVCLNGHQITDRYYRSPEHRQEYCEKCGAETIIKCQECGEEIRGYYRVEGVIAPSSTDVPDFCHACGEPYPWNE
;
A
#
# COMPACT_ATOMS: atom_id res chain seq x y z
N MET A 1 -10.96 -43.56 25.41
CA MET A 1 -12.36 -43.32 25.00
C MET A 1 -12.66 -41.84 25.16
N LEU A 2 -13.08 -41.21 24.05
CA LEU A 2 -13.87 -39.96 23.93
C LEU A 2 -13.24 -38.69 24.56
N GLY A 3 -12.84 -37.65 23.83
CA GLY A 3 -13.30 -37.15 22.54
C GLY A 3 -14.15 -35.88 22.71
N ARG A 4 -13.59 -34.72 22.36
CA ARG A 4 -14.27 -33.50 21.84
C ARG A 4 -13.18 -32.45 21.58
N LEU A 5 -12.66 -32.27 20.37
CA LEU A 5 -13.24 -31.58 19.20
C LEU A 5 -13.74 -30.16 19.52
N ILE A 6 -12.88 -29.20 19.10
CA ILE A 6 -13.14 -27.94 18.38
C ILE A 6 -14.37 -27.13 18.78
N ARG A 7 -14.13 -25.86 19.15
CA ARG A 7 -14.99 -24.75 18.74
C ARG A 7 -14.13 -23.61 18.21
N GLU A 8 -14.03 -23.57 16.89
CA GLU A 8 -13.72 -22.42 16.06
C GLU A 8 -14.66 -21.27 16.46
N ASN A 9 -14.12 -20.11 16.82
CA ASN A 9 -14.92 -18.90 16.92
C ASN A 9 -14.96 -18.24 15.54
N ALA A 10 -16.05 -18.52 14.84
CA ALA A 10 -16.44 -17.88 13.58
C ALA A 10 -16.78 -16.40 13.80
N TYR A 11 -15.76 -15.53 13.84
CA TYR A 11 -15.87 -14.07 13.68
C TYR A 11 -14.55 -13.46 13.14
N GLU A 12 -13.79 -14.20 12.33
CA GLU A 12 -12.71 -13.64 11.51
C GLU A 12 -13.33 -12.99 10.26
N GLY A 13 -13.97 -11.83 10.43
CA GLY A 13 -14.31 -11.00 9.28
C GLY A 13 -13.01 -10.58 8.60
N ASN A 14 -12.91 -10.76 7.27
CA ASN A 14 -11.75 -10.35 6.47
C ASN A 14 -11.39 -8.88 6.75
N MET A 15 -10.47 -8.64 7.68
CA MET A 15 -9.87 -7.32 7.89
C MET A 15 -9.07 -7.02 6.64
N GLY A 16 -9.44 -5.95 5.94
CA GLY A 16 -8.70 -5.58 4.74
C GLY A 16 -7.29 -5.09 5.09
N GLU A 17 -6.39 -5.29 4.16
CA GLU A 17 -4.97 -4.94 4.28
C GLU A 17 -4.59 -3.91 3.22
N TYR A 18 -3.76 -2.95 3.59
CA TYR A 18 -3.06 -2.11 2.63
C TYR A 18 -1.81 -2.83 2.13
N ASP A 19 -1.58 -2.79 0.83
CA ASP A 19 -0.23 -2.99 0.26
C ASP A 19 0.47 -1.63 0.20
N THR A 20 1.67 -1.62 -0.35
CA THR A 20 2.54 -0.45 -0.39
C THR A 20 2.51 0.19 -1.76
N MET A 21 2.43 1.51 -1.79
CA MET A 21 2.52 2.30 -3.01
C MET A 21 3.98 2.66 -3.29
N GLN A 22 4.35 2.67 -4.56
CA GLN A 22 5.58 3.28 -5.05
C GLN A 22 5.25 4.54 -5.84
N VAL A 23 5.89 5.65 -5.48
CA VAL A 23 5.66 6.98 -6.07
C VAL A 23 7.02 7.60 -6.36
N CYS A 24 7.15 8.35 -7.45
CA CYS A 24 8.37 9.11 -7.68
C CYS A 24 8.42 10.39 -6.84
N LEU A 25 9.61 10.95 -6.66
CA LEU A 25 9.79 12.20 -5.89
C LEU A 25 9.02 13.41 -6.45
N ASN A 26 8.54 13.32 -7.70
CA ASN A 26 7.67 14.33 -8.33
C ASN A 26 6.17 13.95 -8.30
N GLY A 27 5.76 12.91 -7.57
CA GLY A 27 4.36 12.58 -7.31
C GLY A 27 3.67 11.68 -8.34
N HIS A 28 4.39 11.17 -9.34
CA HIS A 28 3.81 10.17 -10.25
C HIS A 28 3.75 8.80 -9.59
N GLN A 29 2.54 8.24 -9.47
CA GLN A 29 2.34 6.86 -9.05
C GLN A 29 2.98 5.88 -10.04
N ILE A 30 3.73 4.93 -9.52
CA ILE A 30 4.32 3.81 -10.27
C ILE A 30 3.44 2.57 -10.12
N THR A 31 3.11 2.20 -8.88
CA THR A 31 2.19 1.11 -8.55
C THR A 31 1.58 1.34 -7.17
N ASP A 32 0.33 0.92 -6.96
CA ASP A 32 -0.30 0.83 -5.64
C ASP A 32 -0.20 -0.58 -5.03
N ARG A 33 0.50 -1.50 -5.69
CA ARG A 33 0.64 -2.90 -5.29
C ARG A 33 2.10 -3.33 -5.30
N TYR A 34 2.96 -2.61 -4.58
CA TYR A 34 4.41 -2.84 -4.62
C TYR A 34 4.75 -4.30 -4.31
N TYR A 35 4.24 -4.88 -3.23
CA TYR A 35 4.58 -6.26 -2.87
C TYR A 35 3.88 -7.30 -3.74
N ARG A 36 2.62 -7.08 -4.12
CA ARG A 36 1.82 -8.07 -4.86
C ARG A 36 2.06 -8.04 -6.38
N SER A 37 2.52 -6.93 -6.94
CA SER A 37 2.80 -6.78 -8.37
C SER A 37 4.23 -6.28 -8.61
N PRO A 38 5.25 -7.10 -8.27
CA PRO A 38 6.66 -6.72 -8.41
C PRO A 38 7.08 -6.35 -9.83
N GLU A 39 6.39 -6.88 -10.84
CA GLU A 39 6.58 -6.59 -12.27
C GLU A 39 6.32 -5.13 -12.66
N HIS A 40 5.61 -4.37 -11.82
CA HIS A 40 5.32 -2.95 -12.06
C HIS A 40 6.30 -2.00 -11.37
N ARG A 41 7.22 -2.52 -10.55
CA ARG A 41 8.19 -1.68 -9.84
C ARG A 41 9.18 -1.05 -10.81
N GLN A 42 9.56 0.18 -10.53
CA GLN A 42 10.57 0.89 -11.30
C GLN A 42 11.50 1.63 -10.33
N GLU A 43 12.82 1.57 -10.51
CA GLU A 43 13.74 2.36 -9.68
C GLU A 43 13.58 3.87 -9.94
N TYR A 44 13.34 4.22 -11.20
CA TYR A 44 13.13 5.58 -11.67
C TYR A 44 11.80 5.69 -12.43
N CYS A 45 11.17 6.86 -12.34
CA CYS A 45 9.91 7.11 -13.02
C CYS A 45 10.08 7.19 -14.54
N GLU A 46 9.33 6.37 -15.29
CA GLU A 46 9.28 6.44 -16.76
C GLU A 46 8.80 7.80 -17.31
N LYS A 47 8.04 8.58 -16.52
CA LYS A 47 7.46 9.86 -16.97
C LYS A 47 8.40 11.04 -16.81
N CYS A 48 9.21 11.07 -15.75
CA CYS A 48 10.03 12.24 -15.40
C CYS A 48 11.47 11.93 -14.99
N GLY A 49 11.86 10.65 -14.91
CA GLY A 49 13.22 10.23 -14.54
C GLY A 49 13.56 10.36 -13.06
N ALA A 50 12.66 10.88 -12.21
CA ALA A 50 12.90 11.01 -10.78
C ALA A 50 12.99 9.63 -10.09
N GLU A 51 13.80 9.54 -9.03
CA GLU A 51 13.86 8.38 -8.15
C GLU A 51 12.48 8.08 -7.53
N THR A 52 12.28 6.82 -7.17
CA THR A 52 11.03 6.33 -6.58
C THR A 52 11.21 5.94 -5.12
N ILE A 53 10.17 6.17 -4.34
CA ILE A 53 10.12 5.87 -2.92
C ILE A 53 8.89 5.02 -2.59
N ILE A 54 9.01 4.21 -1.55
CA ILE A 54 7.91 3.44 -0.95
C ILE A 54 7.66 3.82 0.51
N LYS A 55 8.46 4.74 1.06
CA LYS A 55 8.45 5.14 2.47
C LYS A 55 8.44 6.64 2.61
N CYS A 56 7.75 7.12 3.63
CA CYS A 56 7.88 8.49 4.13
C CYS A 56 9.34 8.78 4.49
N GLN A 57 9.87 9.89 4.01
CA GLN A 57 11.27 10.27 4.27
C GLN A 57 11.47 10.78 5.71
N GLU A 58 10.39 11.18 6.39
CA GLU A 58 10.44 11.70 7.76
C GLU A 58 10.34 10.61 8.82
N CYS A 59 9.41 9.66 8.67
CA CYS A 59 9.18 8.61 9.69
C CYS A 59 9.52 7.18 9.24
N GLY A 60 9.80 6.97 7.95
CA GLY A 60 10.11 5.64 7.41
C GLY A 60 8.91 4.71 7.22
N GLU A 61 7.69 5.14 7.57
CA GLU A 61 6.46 4.36 7.35
C GLU A 61 6.18 4.20 5.85
N GLU A 62 5.64 3.04 5.47
CA GLU A 62 5.32 2.76 4.07
C GLU A 62 4.11 3.57 3.57
N ILE A 63 4.18 3.97 2.31
CA ILE A 63 3.11 4.73 1.65
C ILE A 63 1.95 3.77 1.38
N ARG A 64 0.77 4.05 1.91
CA ARG A 64 -0.41 3.18 1.71
C ARG A 64 -0.79 3.11 0.24
N GLY A 65 -0.83 1.89 -0.28
CA GLY A 65 -1.32 1.54 -1.61
C GLY A 65 -2.72 0.96 -1.59
N TYR A 66 -2.96 -0.04 -2.43
CA TYR A 66 -4.26 -0.66 -2.65
C TYR A 66 -4.75 -1.38 -1.40
N TYR A 67 -5.93 -0.97 -0.92
CA TYR A 67 -6.65 -1.65 0.14
C TYR A 67 -7.41 -2.87 -0.42
N ARG A 68 -7.08 -4.06 0.08
CA ARG A 68 -7.69 -5.32 -0.34
C ARG A 68 -8.49 -5.92 0.80
N VAL A 69 -9.70 -6.38 0.50
CA VAL A 69 -10.45 -7.30 1.36
C VAL A 69 -10.44 -8.67 0.69
N GLU A 70 -10.03 -9.71 1.41
CA GLU A 70 -10.02 -11.06 0.85
C GLU A 70 -11.43 -11.48 0.39
N GLY A 71 -11.50 -12.12 -0.78
CA GLY A 71 -12.76 -12.51 -1.43
C GLY A 71 -13.51 -11.37 -2.14
N VAL A 72 -13.02 -10.12 -2.08
CA VAL A 72 -13.63 -8.98 -2.77
C VAL A 72 -12.75 -8.53 -3.94
N ILE A 73 -13.33 -8.55 -5.15
CA ILE A 73 -12.72 -7.97 -6.35
C ILE A 73 -13.60 -6.80 -6.76
N ALA A 74 -13.06 -5.59 -6.64
CA ALA A 74 -13.72 -4.37 -7.08
C ALA A 74 -12.72 -3.48 -7.82
N PRO A 75 -13.12 -2.81 -8.91
CA PRO A 75 -12.30 -1.76 -9.49
C PRO A 75 -12.15 -0.64 -8.46
N SER A 76 -10.92 -0.27 -8.15
CA SER A 76 -10.63 0.95 -7.40
C SER A 76 -9.39 1.62 -7.96
N SER A 77 -9.36 2.94 -7.86
CA SER A 77 -8.13 3.72 -7.94
C SER A 77 -7.61 3.98 -6.53
N THR A 78 -6.30 4.07 -6.38
CA THR A 78 -5.65 4.52 -5.15
C THR A 78 -4.97 5.84 -5.46
N ASP A 79 -5.45 6.94 -4.89
CA ASP A 79 -4.87 8.26 -5.14
C ASP A 79 -3.51 8.39 -4.43
N VAL A 80 -2.58 9.13 -5.05
CA VAL A 80 -1.30 9.47 -4.42
C VAL A 80 -1.56 10.40 -3.24
N PRO A 81 -1.17 10.03 -2.01
CA PRO A 81 -1.42 10.88 -0.85
C PRO A 81 -0.47 12.09 -0.82
N ASP A 82 -0.98 13.23 -0.36
CA ASP A 82 -0.18 14.45 -0.16
C ASP A 82 0.58 14.48 1.18
N PHE A 83 0.07 13.72 2.17
CA PHE A 83 0.60 13.68 3.54
C PHE A 83 0.77 12.25 4.04
N CYS A 84 1.78 12.03 4.87
CA CYS A 84 2.01 10.74 5.50
C CYS A 84 0.88 10.40 6.48
N HIS A 85 0.33 9.20 6.35
CA HIS A 85 -0.76 8.73 7.21
C HIS A 85 -0.34 8.47 8.68
N ALA A 86 0.96 8.33 8.93
CA ALA A 86 1.51 8.00 10.25
C ALA A 86 2.06 9.22 11.00
N CYS A 87 2.84 10.10 10.33
CA CYS A 87 3.41 11.29 10.97
C CYS A 87 2.76 12.61 10.56
N GLY A 88 1.96 12.66 9.50
CA GLY A 88 1.29 13.87 9.02
C GLY A 88 2.15 14.82 8.18
N GLU A 89 3.45 14.55 8.04
CA GLU A 89 4.35 15.37 7.21
C GLU A 89 4.00 15.28 5.72
N PRO A 90 4.17 16.37 4.95
CA PRO A 90 3.94 16.35 3.51
C PRO A 90 4.95 15.44 2.81
N TYR A 91 4.53 14.81 1.73
CA TYR A 91 5.47 14.14 0.83
C TYR A 91 6.19 15.16 -0.08
N PRO A 92 7.36 14.81 -0.66
CA PRO A 92 8.17 15.73 -1.46
C PRO A 92 7.46 16.37 -2.66
N TRP A 93 6.38 15.77 -3.16
CA TRP A 93 5.62 16.28 -4.30
C TRP A 93 4.49 17.25 -3.93
N ASN A 94 4.33 17.57 -2.65
CA ASN A 94 3.31 18.50 -2.14
C ASN A 94 3.90 19.89 -1.81
N GLU A 95 5.03 20.25 -2.43
CA GLU A 95 5.70 21.56 -2.30
C GLU A 95 5.44 22.50 -3.48
#